data_AF-A0A5Q2N1N4-F1
#
_entry.id   AF-A0A5Q2N1N4-F1
#
_cell.length_a   1.000
_cell.length_b   1.000
_cell.length_c   1.000
_cell.angle_alpha   90.00
_cell.angle_beta   90.00
_cell.angle_gamma   90.00
#
_symmetry.space_group_name_H-M   'P 1'
#
loop_
_entity.id
_entity.type
_entity.pdbx_description
1 polymer ?
#
loop_
_entity_poly.entity_id
_entity_poly.type
_entity_poly.pdbx_seq_one_letter_code
_entity_poly.pdbx_strand_id
1 'polypeptide(L)'
;MDNRKLILFASSALLLVGLLMTPLLQAKGQDFQGSQIYKTYCYECHGVEGRGIDGLRTATLNNEGFLEVADDDYWEKTIRLGRVVHEMPGFGPEVITDRQLTYLVDYIRSWAPNVQPIEFSDEVIAGDPVKGKEYYGMLCAACHGPHGEGLLGPSLTDPAFLASASDNFILQSTIKGRPDTTMPGYPDSQDLRNVVAFLRTFEVELEDGELPEDLVLPGQFVEEETEDAEEAQ
;
A
#
# COMPACT_ATOMS: atom_id res chain seq x y z
N MET A 1 -54.73 34.52 12.52
CA MET A 1 -53.76 33.47 12.15
C MET A 1 -52.60 33.54 13.13
N ASP A 2 -52.35 32.43 13.84
CA ASP A 2 -51.55 32.38 15.06
C ASP A 2 -50.04 32.43 14.80
N ASN A 3 -49.36 33.51 15.21
CA ASN A 3 -47.91 33.72 15.06
C ASN A 3 -47.06 32.64 15.76
N ARG A 4 -47.65 31.88 16.69
CA ARG A 4 -46.99 30.74 17.37
C ARG A 4 -46.70 29.57 16.43
N LYS A 5 -47.50 29.36 15.38
CA LYS A 5 -47.24 28.28 14.42
C LYS A 5 -46.07 28.61 13.49
N LEU A 6 -45.89 29.88 13.13
CA LEU A 6 -44.79 30.32 12.24
C LEU A 6 -43.39 30.14 12.89
N ILE A 7 -43.27 30.38 14.20
CA ILE A 7 -42.00 30.24 14.94
C ILE A 7 -41.62 28.76 15.13
N LEU A 8 -42.60 27.87 15.34
CA LEU A 8 -42.37 26.42 15.46
C LEU A 8 -41.92 25.77 14.13
N PHE A 9 -42.43 26.24 12.99
CA PHE A 9 -41.98 25.79 11.67
C PHE A 9 -40.60 26.36 11.30
N ALA A 10 -40.30 27.61 11.61
CA ALA A 10 -38.98 28.21 11.35
C ALA A 10 -37.85 27.56 12.19
N SER A 11 -38.14 27.18 13.44
CA SER A 11 -37.16 26.54 14.33
C SER A 11 -36.85 25.09 13.93
N SER A 12 -37.85 24.35 13.43
CA SER A 12 -37.64 22.99 12.91
C SER A 12 -36.87 22.96 11.59
N ALA A 13 -37.05 23.97 10.73
CA ALA A 13 -36.29 24.10 9.48
C ALA A 13 -34.80 24.43 9.70
N LEU A 14 -34.47 25.27 10.69
CA LEU A 14 -33.06 25.54 11.05
C LEU A 14 -32.34 24.32 11.65
N LEU A 15 -33.03 23.51 12.45
CA LEU A 15 -32.48 22.28 13.02
C LEU A 15 -32.18 21.21 11.95
N LEU A 16 -33.05 21.06 10.95
CA LEU A 16 -32.85 20.14 9.82
C LEU A 16 -31.72 20.56 8.87
N VAL A 17 -31.53 21.87 8.65
CA VAL A 17 -30.41 22.40 7.84
C VAL A 17 -29.07 22.25 8.57
N GLY A 18 -29.04 22.41 9.90
CA GLY A 18 -27.84 22.18 10.71
C GLY A 18 -27.38 20.72 10.75
N LEU A 19 -28.31 19.77 10.66
CA LEU A 19 -28.02 18.33 10.68
C LEU A 19 -27.37 17.80 9.37
N LEU A 20 -27.62 18.46 8.23
CA LEU A 20 -27.06 18.07 6.93
C LEU A 20 -25.76 18.82 6.58
N MET A 21 -25.56 20.01 7.14
CA MET A 21 -24.34 20.82 6.92
C MET A 21 -23.14 20.27 7.68
N THR A 22 -23.34 19.73 8.89
CA THR A 22 -22.29 19.22 9.77
C THR A 22 -21.42 18.11 9.16
N PRO A 23 -21.97 17.04 8.56
CA PRO A 23 -21.13 15.99 7.95
C PRO A 23 -20.33 16.48 6.74
N LEU A 24 -20.88 17.38 5.92
CA LEU A 24 -20.17 17.93 4.76
C LEU A 24 -19.01 18.86 5.17
N LEU A 25 -19.23 19.69 6.19
CA LEU A 25 -18.18 20.53 6.77
C LEU A 25 -17.08 19.69 7.42
N GLN A 26 -17.45 18.59 8.07
CA GLN A 26 -16.51 17.66 8.66
C GLN A 26 -15.66 16.94 7.60
N ALA A 27 -16.29 16.41 6.54
CA ALA A 27 -15.58 15.77 5.43
C ALA A 27 -14.56 16.71 4.76
N LYS A 28 -14.95 17.97 4.50
CA LYS A 28 -14.02 18.99 3.97
C LYS A 28 -12.89 19.33 4.93
N GLY A 29 -13.18 19.34 6.24
CA GLY A 29 -12.17 19.55 7.27
C GLY A 29 -11.15 18.41 7.33
N GLN A 30 -11.60 17.17 7.19
CA GLN A 30 -10.77 15.96 7.15
C GLN A 30 -9.88 15.92 5.91
N ASP A 31 -10.46 16.15 4.72
CA ASP A 31 -9.73 16.23 3.46
C ASP A 31 -8.64 17.31 3.49
N PHE A 32 -8.96 18.50 4.04
CA PHE A 32 -7.97 19.55 4.24
C PHE A 32 -6.84 19.10 5.18
N GLN A 33 -7.14 18.45 6.30
CA GLN A 33 -6.13 17.95 7.23
C GLN A 33 -5.24 16.88 6.58
N GLY A 34 -5.82 15.92 5.86
CA GLY A 34 -5.10 14.92 5.08
C GLY A 34 -4.15 15.55 4.07
N SER A 35 -4.63 16.57 3.33
CA SER A 35 -3.81 17.30 2.35
C SER A 35 -2.59 18.00 2.99
N GLN A 36 -2.72 18.51 4.21
CA GLN A 36 -1.60 19.15 4.91
C GLN A 36 -0.56 18.12 5.37
N ILE A 37 -1.00 16.95 5.83
CA ILE A 37 -0.11 15.85 6.19
C ILE A 37 0.66 15.38 4.94
N TYR A 38 -0.06 15.11 3.84
CA TYR A 38 0.55 14.72 2.57
C TYR A 38 1.59 15.74 2.08
N LYS A 39 1.25 17.04 2.13
CA LYS A 39 2.15 18.12 1.75
C LYS A 39 3.42 18.16 2.62
N THR A 40 3.30 17.81 3.90
CA THR A 40 4.41 17.89 4.85
C THR A 40 5.37 16.72 4.73
N TYR A 41 4.84 15.50 4.53
CA TYR A 41 5.63 14.27 4.67
C TYR A 41 5.80 13.48 3.37
N CYS A 42 4.89 13.61 2.41
CA CYS A 42 4.81 12.70 1.25
C CYS A 42 5.11 13.40 -0.08
N TYR A 43 4.74 14.67 -0.20
CA TYR A 43 4.77 15.44 -1.46
C TYR A 43 6.12 15.47 -2.15
N GLU A 44 7.20 15.62 -1.39
CA GLU A 44 8.56 15.76 -1.95
C GLU A 44 9.03 14.50 -2.71
N CYS A 45 8.44 13.34 -2.42
CA CYS A 45 8.72 12.10 -3.13
C CYS A 45 7.57 11.68 -4.06
N HIS A 46 6.33 11.70 -3.58
CA HIS A 46 5.16 11.24 -4.34
C HIS A 46 4.53 12.29 -5.24
N GLY A 47 5.04 13.53 -5.23
CA GLY A 47 4.65 14.58 -6.16
C GLY A 47 3.27 15.18 -5.92
N VAL A 48 2.81 16.00 -6.87
CA VAL A 48 1.49 16.64 -6.82
C VAL A 48 0.41 15.57 -6.98
N GLU A 49 -0.47 15.43 -6.00
CA GLU A 49 -1.60 14.48 -6.01
C GLU A 49 -1.16 13.03 -6.28
N GLY A 50 -0.04 12.61 -5.70
CA GLY A 50 0.41 11.21 -5.77
C GLY A 50 0.90 10.75 -7.14
N ARG A 51 1.09 11.66 -8.12
CA ARG A 51 1.50 11.31 -9.48
C ARG A 51 2.91 10.72 -9.60
N GLY A 52 3.72 10.81 -8.56
CA GLY A 52 5.15 10.51 -8.60
C GLY A 52 5.95 11.67 -9.19
N ILE A 53 7.26 11.50 -9.20
CA ILE A 53 8.22 12.45 -9.77
C ILE A 53 9.08 11.69 -10.78
N ASP A 54 9.23 12.24 -11.99
CA ASP A 54 10.02 11.62 -13.06
C ASP A 54 11.45 11.33 -12.59
N GLY A 55 11.90 10.09 -12.78
CA GLY A 55 13.23 9.63 -12.37
C GLY A 55 13.35 9.24 -10.89
N LEU A 56 12.34 9.55 -10.06
CA LEU A 56 12.25 9.04 -8.71
C LEU A 56 11.40 7.76 -8.69
N ARG A 57 11.93 6.70 -8.08
CA ARG A 57 11.33 5.35 -8.10
C ARG A 57 10.23 5.19 -7.05
N THR A 58 9.28 6.10 -7.04
CA THR A 58 8.15 6.12 -6.10
C THR A 58 6.90 5.54 -6.74
N ALA A 59 6.05 4.90 -5.92
CA ALA A 59 4.73 4.49 -6.37
C ALA A 59 3.87 5.71 -6.76
N THR A 60 3.16 5.58 -7.89
CA THR A 60 2.10 6.50 -8.32
C THR A 60 0.84 6.19 -7.50
N LEU A 61 0.64 6.95 -6.43
CA LEU A 61 -0.39 6.70 -5.42
C LEU A 61 -1.81 6.95 -5.93
N ASN A 62 -1.97 7.85 -6.91
CA ASN A 62 -3.28 8.16 -7.49
C ASN A 62 -3.68 7.24 -8.65
N ASN A 63 -2.93 6.15 -8.89
CA ASN A 63 -3.28 5.19 -9.91
C ASN A 63 -4.59 4.47 -9.57
N GLU A 64 -5.60 4.56 -10.44
CA GLU A 64 -6.93 4.00 -10.14
C GLU A 64 -6.89 2.49 -9.88
N GLY A 65 -6.11 1.72 -10.67
CA GLY A 65 -5.96 0.28 -10.45
C GLY A 65 -5.20 -0.06 -9.16
N PHE A 66 -4.41 0.88 -8.62
CA PHE A 66 -3.81 0.74 -7.29
C PHE A 66 -4.79 1.05 -6.18
N LEU A 67 -5.51 2.17 -6.28
CA LEU A 67 -6.53 2.57 -5.31
C LEU A 67 -7.67 1.55 -5.20
N GLU A 68 -7.96 0.81 -6.28
CA GLU A 68 -8.98 -0.24 -6.33
C GLU A 68 -8.59 -1.50 -5.54
N VAL A 69 -7.29 -1.85 -5.47
CA VAL A 69 -6.84 -3.10 -4.79
C VAL A 69 -6.17 -2.84 -3.46
N ALA A 70 -5.73 -1.61 -3.18
CA ALA A 70 -5.18 -1.20 -1.90
C ALA A 70 -6.34 -0.83 -0.94
N ASP A 71 -6.67 -1.76 -0.04
CA ASP A 71 -7.57 -1.52 1.08
C ASP A 71 -6.93 -0.61 2.15
N ASP A 72 -7.73 -0.20 3.14
CA ASP A 72 -7.26 0.71 4.19
C ASP A 72 -6.16 0.08 5.05
N ASP A 73 -6.22 -1.24 5.32
CA ASP A 73 -5.20 -1.96 6.09
C ASP A 73 -3.83 -1.92 5.38
N TYR A 74 -3.80 -2.14 4.06
CA TYR A 74 -2.59 -2.01 3.26
C TYR A 74 -2.01 -0.59 3.33
N TRP A 75 -2.84 0.45 3.24
CA TRP A 75 -2.38 1.84 3.35
C TRP A 75 -1.81 2.13 4.73
N GLU A 76 -2.55 1.75 5.79
CA GLU A 76 -2.13 1.98 7.17
C GLU A 76 -0.80 1.28 7.46
N LYS A 77 -0.69 -0.02 7.17
CA LYS A 77 0.56 -0.78 7.36
C LYS A 77 1.71 -0.26 6.52
N THR A 78 1.47 0.08 5.25
CA THR A 78 2.51 0.62 4.37
C THR A 78 3.03 1.97 4.88
N ILE A 79 2.18 2.84 5.41
CA ILE A 79 2.61 4.14 5.94
C ILE A 79 3.31 3.97 7.29
N ARG A 80 2.86 3.04 8.13
CA ARG A 80 3.47 2.74 9.44
C ARG A 80 4.85 2.12 9.30
N LEU A 81 4.97 1.09 8.46
CA LEU A 81 6.20 0.30 8.27
C LEU A 81 7.14 0.90 7.23
N GLY A 82 6.62 1.65 6.27
CA GLY A 82 7.39 2.17 5.13
C GLY A 82 7.74 1.11 4.08
N ARG A 83 8.86 1.33 3.39
CA ARG A 83 9.51 0.39 2.46
C ARG A 83 11.01 0.45 2.71
N VAL A 84 11.55 -0.56 3.37
CA VAL A 84 12.93 -0.55 3.85
C VAL A 84 13.92 -0.58 2.69
N VAL A 85 13.64 -1.38 1.65
CA VAL A 85 14.54 -1.55 0.50
C VAL A 85 14.57 -0.31 -0.40
N HIS A 86 13.45 0.41 -0.49
CA HIS A 86 13.31 1.62 -1.33
C HIS A 86 13.33 2.92 -0.52
N GLU A 87 13.78 2.86 0.74
CA GLU A 87 13.98 3.99 1.65
C GLU A 87 12.74 4.89 1.84
N MET A 88 11.52 4.34 1.69
CA MET A 88 10.33 5.04 2.16
C MET A 88 10.28 4.90 3.68
N PRO A 89 10.40 6.00 4.45
CA PRO A 89 10.40 5.92 5.89
C PRO A 89 9.04 5.44 6.41
N GLY A 90 9.07 4.68 7.51
CA GLY A 90 7.87 4.42 8.30
C GLY A 90 7.48 5.63 9.14
N PHE A 91 6.18 5.86 9.29
CA PHE A 91 5.63 6.95 10.09
C PHE A 91 4.85 6.36 11.27
N GLY A 92 5.51 6.25 12.42
CA GLY A 92 4.89 5.82 13.67
C GLY A 92 3.82 6.78 14.22
N PRO A 93 3.01 6.35 15.19
CA PRO A 93 1.95 7.16 15.79
C PRO A 93 2.45 8.45 16.47
N GLU A 94 3.74 8.52 16.82
CA GLU A 94 4.43 9.68 17.38
C GLU A 94 4.62 10.80 16.35
N VAL A 95 4.68 10.45 15.06
CA VAL A 95 4.86 11.39 13.95
C VAL A 95 3.52 11.71 13.28
N ILE A 96 2.73 10.66 12.99
CA ILE A 96 1.39 10.76 12.41
C ILE A 96 0.45 9.92 13.28
N THR A 97 -0.39 10.55 14.09
CA THR A 97 -1.36 9.84 14.94
C THR A 97 -2.35 9.01 14.11
N ASP A 98 -3.00 8.00 14.67
CA ASP A 98 -3.96 7.15 13.93
C ASP A 98 -5.08 7.96 13.27
N ARG A 99 -5.57 8.99 13.96
CA ARG A 99 -6.57 9.90 13.40
C ARG A 99 -6.05 10.67 12.19
N GLN A 100 -4.79 11.13 12.25
CA GLN A 100 -4.17 11.82 11.13
C GLN A 100 -3.93 10.87 9.95
N LEU A 101 -3.58 9.61 10.25
CA LEU A 101 -3.44 8.57 9.24
C LEU A 101 -4.77 8.33 8.52
N THR A 102 -5.89 8.20 9.22
CA THR A 102 -7.22 8.11 8.58
C THR A 102 -7.47 9.28 7.63
N TYR A 103 -7.19 10.52 8.05
CA TYR A 103 -7.40 11.69 7.19
C TYR A 103 -6.46 11.69 5.97
N LEU A 104 -5.24 11.19 6.12
CA LEU A 104 -4.30 11.04 5.02
C LEU A 104 -4.80 10.00 4.00
N VAL A 105 -5.27 8.84 4.47
CA VAL A 105 -5.84 7.80 3.60
C VAL A 105 -7.10 8.31 2.89
N ASP A 106 -8.01 8.99 3.61
CA ASP A 106 -9.19 9.64 3.02
C ASP A 106 -8.80 10.62 1.91
N TYR A 107 -7.76 11.42 2.12
CA TYR A 107 -7.24 12.37 1.11
C TYR A 107 -6.64 11.67 -0.11
N ILE A 108 -5.89 10.58 0.08
CA ILE A 108 -5.35 9.78 -1.04
C ILE A 108 -6.49 9.19 -1.86
N ARG A 109 -7.54 8.66 -1.20
CA ARG A 109 -8.73 8.12 -1.85
C ARG A 109 -9.54 9.19 -2.60
N SER A 110 -9.51 10.44 -2.14
CA SER A 110 -10.27 11.53 -2.76
C SER A 110 -9.80 11.89 -4.18
N TRP A 111 -8.62 11.43 -4.60
CA TRP A 111 -8.11 11.59 -5.97
C TRP A 111 -8.86 10.74 -7.00
N ALA A 112 -9.46 9.63 -6.59
CA ALA A 112 -10.26 8.75 -7.46
C ALA A 112 -11.63 8.45 -6.82
N PRO A 113 -12.53 9.44 -6.72
CA PRO A 113 -13.76 9.32 -5.93
C PRO A 113 -14.76 8.27 -6.46
N ASN A 114 -14.56 7.78 -7.68
CA ASN A 114 -15.39 6.74 -8.30
C ASN A 114 -14.78 5.33 -8.17
N VAL A 115 -13.58 5.21 -7.61
CA VAL A 115 -12.92 3.94 -7.34
C VAL A 115 -13.22 3.53 -5.91
N GLN A 116 -13.79 2.35 -5.75
CA GLN A 116 -14.01 1.76 -4.43
C GLN A 116 -13.02 0.61 -4.25
N PRO A 117 -12.35 0.50 -3.09
CA PRO A 117 -11.52 -0.65 -2.78
C PRO A 117 -12.33 -1.93 -2.90
N ILE A 118 -11.71 -2.96 -3.45
CA ILE A 118 -12.29 -4.28 -3.41
C ILE A 118 -12.06 -4.85 -2.01
N GLU A 119 -13.16 -5.21 -1.36
CA GLU A 119 -13.12 -5.96 -0.12
C GLU A 119 -12.71 -7.40 -0.43
N PHE A 120 -11.63 -7.85 0.22
CA PHE A 120 -11.12 -9.21 0.10
C PHE A 120 -11.39 -10.01 1.37
N SER A 121 -11.43 -11.34 1.24
CA SER A 121 -11.29 -12.20 2.40
C SER A 121 -9.82 -12.28 2.82
N ASP A 122 -9.57 -12.49 4.12
CA ASP A 122 -8.23 -12.83 4.64
C ASP A 122 -7.86 -14.30 4.37
N GLU A 123 -8.38 -14.88 3.28
CA GLU A 123 -8.13 -16.27 2.95
C GLU A 123 -6.72 -16.42 2.37
N VAL A 124 -5.96 -17.34 2.97
CA VAL A 124 -4.65 -17.74 2.45
C VAL A 124 -4.83 -18.38 1.08
N ILE A 125 -4.09 -17.88 0.10
CA ILE A 125 -4.15 -18.38 -1.27
C ILE A 125 -3.27 -19.63 -1.39
N ALA A 126 -3.89 -20.77 -1.65
CA ALA A 126 -3.17 -22.02 -1.86
C ALA A 126 -2.38 -22.01 -3.18
N GLY A 127 -1.08 -22.27 -3.08
CA GLY A 127 -0.17 -22.36 -4.22
C GLY A 127 1.05 -23.24 -3.93
N ASP A 128 1.79 -23.56 -4.99
CA ASP A 128 3.04 -24.31 -4.93
C ASP A 128 4.22 -23.33 -5.11
N PRO A 129 5.01 -23.03 -4.05
CA PRO A 129 6.08 -22.05 -4.13
C PRO A 129 7.22 -22.45 -5.07
N VAL A 130 7.43 -23.76 -5.32
CA VAL A 130 8.46 -24.23 -6.25
C VAL A 130 8.08 -23.85 -7.67
N LYS A 131 6.82 -24.12 -8.07
CA LYS A 131 6.28 -23.67 -9.36
C LYS A 131 6.18 -22.14 -9.44
N GLY A 132 5.88 -21.50 -8.30
CA GLY A 132 5.82 -20.05 -8.18
C GLY A 132 7.15 -19.39 -8.54
N LYS A 133 8.27 -19.94 -8.05
CA LYS A 133 9.62 -19.48 -8.39
C LYS A 133 9.91 -19.57 -9.89
N GLU A 134 9.53 -20.68 -10.54
CA GLU A 134 9.70 -20.84 -11.99
C GLU A 134 8.91 -19.78 -12.77
N TYR A 135 7.63 -19.59 -12.42
CA TYR A 135 6.76 -18.63 -13.10
C TYR A 135 7.17 -17.18 -12.85
N TYR A 136 7.59 -16.87 -11.62
CA TYR A 136 8.18 -15.59 -11.26
C TYR A 136 9.41 -15.26 -12.13
N GLY A 137 10.30 -16.24 -12.32
CA GLY A 137 11.49 -16.09 -13.17
C GLY A 137 11.17 -15.76 -14.63
N MET A 138 10.06 -16.30 -15.15
CA MET A 138 9.65 -16.06 -16.54
C MET A 138 9.00 -14.70 -16.78
N LEU A 139 8.20 -14.21 -15.82
CA LEU A 139 7.34 -13.04 -16.04
C LEU A 139 7.69 -11.82 -15.21
N CYS A 140 8.18 -12.02 -13.99
CA CYS A 140 8.30 -10.95 -12.99
C CYS A 140 9.75 -10.48 -12.83
N ALA A 141 10.70 -11.41 -12.88
CA ALA A 141 12.11 -11.16 -12.57
C ALA A 141 12.78 -10.09 -13.45
N ALA A 142 12.33 -9.93 -14.71
CA ALA A 142 12.88 -8.92 -15.61
C ALA A 142 12.70 -7.48 -15.08
N CYS A 143 11.62 -7.23 -14.33
CA CYS A 143 11.32 -5.92 -13.75
C CYS A 143 11.59 -5.88 -12.24
N HIS A 144 11.31 -6.96 -11.52
CA HIS A 144 11.39 -7.00 -10.06
C HIS A 144 12.70 -7.61 -9.53
N GLY A 145 13.59 -8.04 -10.43
CA GLY A 145 14.86 -8.68 -10.08
C GLY A 145 14.72 -10.20 -9.88
N PRO A 146 15.79 -10.98 -10.11
CA PRO A 146 15.79 -12.43 -9.96
C PRO A 146 15.45 -12.92 -8.55
N HIS A 147 15.65 -12.07 -7.53
CA HIS A 147 15.36 -12.35 -6.12
C HIS A 147 14.25 -11.45 -5.55
N GLY A 148 13.53 -10.69 -6.39
CA GLY A 148 12.49 -9.75 -5.95
C GLY A 148 13.03 -8.50 -5.26
N GLU A 149 14.32 -8.23 -5.38
CA GLU A 149 15.03 -7.10 -4.78
C GLU A 149 14.61 -5.74 -5.36
N GLY A 150 13.94 -5.71 -6.53
CA GLY A 150 13.50 -4.51 -7.22
C GLY A 150 14.51 -4.00 -8.25
N LEU A 151 14.20 -4.24 -9.53
CA LEU A 151 14.87 -3.81 -10.78
C LEU A 151 14.48 -2.44 -11.31
N LEU A 152 13.42 -2.47 -12.11
CA LEU A 152 12.67 -1.35 -12.64
C LEU A 152 11.40 -1.15 -11.80
N GLY A 153 10.75 -2.26 -11.42
CA GLY A 153 9.65 -2.31 -10.47
C GLY A 153 10.13 -2.26 -9.02
N PRO A 154 9.21 -2.10 -8.07
CA PRO A 154 9.52 -2.13 -6.64
C PRO A 154 10.02 -3.51 -6.19
N SER A 155 10.65 -3.55 -5.02
CA SER A 155 10.97 -4.83 -4.37
C SER A 155 9.69 -5.55 -3.98
N LEU A 156 9.63 -6.85 -4.29
CA LEU A 156 8.54 -7.76 -3.91
C LEU A 156 8.92 -8.66 -2.72
N THR A 157 10.18 -8.61 -2.29
CA THR A 157 10.72 -9.30 -1.11
C THR A 157 11.05 -8.34 0.03
N ASP A 158 10.67 -7.06 -0.10
CA ASP A 158 10.72 -6.11 1.01
C ASP A 158 9.81 -6.61 2.15
N PRO A 159 10.33 -6.77 3.36
CA PRO A 159 9.56 -7.35 4.47
C PRO A 159 8.42 -6.43 4.93
N ALA A 160 8.58 -5.10 4.86
CA ALA A 160 7.48 -4.17 5.12
C ALA A 160 6.39 -4.30 4.05
N PHE A 161 6.77 -4.52 2.78
CA PHE A 161 5.82 -4.83 1.72
C PHE A 161 5.04 -6.11 2.01
N LEU A 162 5.72 -7.22 2.29
CA LEU A 162 5.05 -8.50 2.51
C LEU A 162 4.15 -8.48 3.74
N ALA A 163 4.55 -7.77 4.81
CA ALA A 163 3.73 -7.56 6.00
C ALA A 163 2.49 -6.67 5.76
N SER A 164 2.58 -5.73 4.80
CA SER A 164 1.46 -4.82 4.46
C SER A 164 0.52 -5.43 3.42
N ALA A 165 1.05 -6.25 2.51
CA ALA A 165 0.33 -6.78 1.37
C ALA A 165 -0.34 -8.12 1.71
N SER A 166 -1.68 -8.17 1.68
CA SER A 166 -2.42 -9.43 1.75
C SER A 166 -2.23 -10.28 0.48
N ASP A 167 -2.55 -11.58 0.56
CA ASP A 167 -2.49 -12.47 -0.62
C ASP A 167 -3.37 -11.96 -1.76
N ASN A 168 -4.56 -11.47 -1.42
CA ASN A 168 -5.48 -10.89 -2.39
C ASN A 168 -4.95 -9.59 -2.97
N PHE A 169 -4.31 -8.73 -2.17
CA PHE A 169 -3.64 -7.54 -2.70
C PHE A 169 -2.61 -7.93 -3.78
N ILE A 170 -1.74 -8.91 -3.49
CA ILE A 170 -0.69 -9.36 -4.43
C ILE A 170 -1.33 -9.97 -5.68
N LEU A 171 -2.28 -10.88 -5.50
CA LEU A 171 -2.93 -11.57 -6.62
C LEU A 171 -3.66 -10.58 -7.52
N GLN A 172 -4.48 -9.69 -6.96
CA GLN A 172 -5.29 -8.75 -7.74
C GLN A 172 -4.45 -7.65 -8.38
N SER A 173 -3.41 -7.18 -7.68
CA SER A 173 -2.42 -6.26 -8.29
C SER A 173 -1.76 -6.91 -9.50
N THR A 174 -1.52 -8.22 -9.48
CA THR A 174 -0.92 -8.95 -10.59
C THR A 174 -1.92 -9.22 -11.72
N ILE A 175 -3.18 -9.53 -11.38
CA ILE A 175 -4.24 -9.76 -12.38
C ILE A 175 -4.55 -8.47 -13.14
N LYS A 176 -4.74 -7.37 -12.41
CA LYS A 176 -5.15 -6.09 -12.99
C LYS A 176 -3.98 -5.27 -13.53
N GLY A 177 -2.77 -5.55 -13.06
CA GLY A 177 -1.61 -4.72 -13.31
C GLY A 177 -1.76 -3.33 -12.69
N ARG A 178 -1.00 -2.38 -13.22
CA ARG A 178 -1.11 -0.96 -12.87
C ARG A 178 -1.30 -0.17 -14.17
N PRO A 179 -2.55 0.21 -14.51
CA PRO A 179 -2.84 0.99 -15.71
C PRO A 179 -1.93 2.21 -15.84
N ASP A 180 -1.57 2.61 -17.05
CA ASP A 180 -0.66 3.73 -17.32
C ASP A 180 0.75 3.60 -16.73
N THR A 181 1.17 2.37 -16.38
CA THR A 181 2.55 2.04 -15.99
C THR A 181 3.07 0.85 -16.81
N THR A 182 4.33 0.48 -16.58
CA THR A 182 4.95 -0.69 -17.21
C THR A 182 4.52 -2.02 -16.58
N MET A 183 3.82 -2.04 -15.43
CA MET A 183 3.37 -3.28 -14.79
C MET A 183 2.09 -3.79 -15.44
N PRO A 184 2.14 -4.84 -16.28
CA PRO A 184 0.98 -5.34 -16.99
C PRO A 184 0.06 -6.16 -16.07
N GLY A 185 -1.17 -6.38 -16.53
CA GLY A 185 -2.07 -7.38 -15.94
C GLY A 185 -1.88 -8.75 -16.57
N TYR A 186 -2.14 -9.80 -15.79
CA TYR A 186 -2.07 -11.20 -16.22
C TYR A 186 -3.41 -11.92 -15.99
N PRO A 187 -3.76 -12.95 -16.78
CA PRO A 187 -4.97 -13.74 -16.53
C PRO A 187 -4.93 -14.45 -15.16
N ASP A 188 -6.06 -14.45 -14.46
CA ASP A 188 -6.19 -15.24 -13.22
C ASP A 188 -5.93 -16.73 -13.50
N SER A 189 -5.02 -17.32 -12.74
CA SER A 189 -4.53 -18.67 -12.98
C SER A 189 -3.92 -19.26 -11.70
N GLN A 190 -3.79 -20.59 -11.68
CA GLN A 190 -3.07 -21.27 -10.61
C GLN A 190 -1.58 -20.86 -10.58
N ASP A 191 -1.00 -20.50 -11.72
CA ASP A 191 0.40 -20.07 -11.78
C ASP A 191 0.62 -18.74 -11.05
N LEU A 192 -0.33 -17.80 -11.13
CA LEU A 192 -0.27 -16.58 -10.30
C LEU A 192 -0.42 -16.88 -8.81
N ARG A 193 -1.31 -17.81 -8.42
CA ARG A 193 -1.41 -18.25 -7.02
C ARG A 193 -0.14 -18.91 -6.52
N ASN A 194 0.56 -19.65 -7.39
CA ASN A 194 1.88 -20.21 -7.10
C ASN A 194 2.90 -19.08 -6.87
N VAL A 195 2.87 -18.00 -7.66
CA VAL A 195 3.73 -16.82 -7.43
C VAL A 195 3.45 -16.16 -6.07
N VAL A 196 2.18 -16.01 -5.68
CA VAL A 196 1.82 -15.51 -4.34
C VAL A 196 2.44 -16.40 -3.26
N ALA A 197 2.27 -17.72 -3.36
CA ALA A 197 2.87 -18.67 -2.43
C ALA A 197 4.41 -18.59 -2.40
N PHE A 198 5.05 -18.34 -3.55
CA PHE A 198 6.49 -18.12 -3.62
C PHE A 198 6.93 -16.83 -2.90
N LEU A 199 6.23 -15.71 -3.12
CA LEU A 199 6.55 -14.45 -2.44
C LEU A 199 6.40 -14.56 -0.92
N ARG A 200 5.44 -15.36 -0.44
CA ARG A 200 5.28 -15.66 1.00
C ARG A 200 6.43 -16.43 1.62
N THR A 201 7.30 -17.06 0.82
CA THR A 201 8.50 -17.71 1.37
C THR A 201 9.55 -16.72 1.88
N PHE A 202 9.40 -15.43 1.57
CA PHE A 202 10.26 -14.35 2.05
C PHE A 202 9.64 -13.54 3.20
N GLU A 203 8.44 -13.90 3.65
CA GLU A 203 7.75 -13.20 4.73
C GLU A 203 8.49 -13.41 6.06
N VAL A 204 8.56 -12.34 6.83
CA VAL A 204 9.13 -12.34 8.18
C VAL A 204 8.02 -12.13 9.19
N GLU A 205 8.15 -12.75 10.35
CA GLU A 205 7.23 -12.52 11.46
C GLU A 205 7.50 -11.13 12.07
N LEU A 206 6.44 -10.37 12.34
CA LEU A 206 6.54 -9.08 13.01
C LEU A 206 6.67 -9.27 14.53
N GLU A 207 7.48 -8.43 15.17
CA GLU A 207 7.61 -8.37 16.63
C GLU A 207 6.80 -7.19 17.15
N ASP A 208 5.76 -7.45 17.94
CA ASP A 208 4.83 -6.42 18.46
C ASP A 208 4.24 -5.47 17.40
N GLY A 209 4.12 -5.95 16.15
CA GLY A 209 3.59 -5.19 15.02
C GLY A 209 4.64 -4.36 14.26
N GLU A 210 5.91 -4.50 14.62
CA GLU A 210 7.05 -3.84 13.97
C GLU A 210 7.96 -4.86 13.27
N LEU A 211 8.82 -4.39 12.37
CA LEU A 211 9.85 -5.25 11.78
C LEU A 211 10.92 -5.60 12.82
N PRO A 212 11.47 -6.83 12.82
CA PRO A 212 12.53 -7.22 13.74
C PRO A 212 13.73 -6.26 13.68
N GLU A 213 14.31 -5.91 14.83
CA GLU A 213 15.45 -4.98 14.89
C GLU A 213 16.71 -5.56 14.22
N ASP A 214 16.87 -6.88 14.21
CA ASP A 214 17.99 -7.63 13.62
C ASP A 214 17.70 -8.14 12.20
N LEU A 215 16.65 -7.62 11.55
CA LEU A 215 16.25 -7.98 10.20
C LEU A 215 17.40 -7.77 9.20
N VAL A 216 17.79 -8.86 8.52
CA VAL A 216 18.73 -8.83 7.40
C VAL A 216 17.96 -8.76 6.09
N LEU A 217 18.18 -7.70 5.30
CA LEU A 217 17.42 -7.48 4.07
C LEU A 217 17.88 -8.41 2.93
N PRO A 218 16.98 -8.80 2.01
CA PRO A 218 17.36 -9.52 0.79
C PRO A 218 18.43 -8.74 0.02
N GLY A 219 19.57 -9.38 -0.26
CA GLY A 219 20.72 -8.73 -0.91
C GLY A 219 21.81 -8.21 0.05
N GLN A 220 21.60 -8.29 1.37
CA GLN A 220 22.66 -8.16 2.39
C GLN A 220 23.33 -9.51 2.72
N PHE A 221 23.18 -10.52 1.88
CA PHE A 221 24.02 -11.71 1.97
C PHE A 221 25.47 -11.26 1.84
N VAL A 222 26.16 -11.16 2.98
CA VAL A 222 27.60 -11.26 3.05
C VAL A 222 27.91 -12.53 2.27
N GLU A 223 28.73 -12.42 1.22
CA GLU A 223 29.30 -13.58 0.55
C GLU A 223 29.75 -14.52 1.68
N GLU A 224 29.17 -15.72 1.77
CA GLU A 224 29.77 -16.76 2.59
C GLU A 224 31.21 -16.83 2.10
N GLU A 225 32.17 -16.34 2.90
CA GLU A 225 33.57 -16.59 2.67
C GLU A 225 33.68 -18.10 2.58
N THR A 226 33.78 -18.61 1.35
CA THR A 226 34.08 -19.99 1.10
C THR A 226 35.46 -20.18 1.70
N GLU A 227 35.49 -20.77 2.89
CA GLU A 227 36.70 -21.17 3.57
C GLU A 227 37.50 -22.01 2.57
N ASP A 228 38.60 -21.43 2.10
CA ASP A 228 39.42 -21.98 1.03
C ASP A 228 39.76 -23.43 1.37
N ALA A 229 39.42 -24.33 0.45
CA ALA A 229 39.93 -25.70 0.44
C ALA A 229 41.43 -25.66 0.11
N GLU A 230 42.24 -25.25 1.08
CA GLU A 230 43.67 -25.49 1.12
C GLU A 230 43.92 -26.73 1.99
N GLU A 231 43.84 -27.91 1.39
CA GLU A 231 44.68 -29.03 1.81
C GLU A 231 44.95 -29.95 0.62
N ALA A 232 45.96 -29.53 -0.14
CA ALA A 232 46.78 -30.46 -0.92
C ALA A 232 47.68 -31.24 0.05
N GLN A 233 47.49 -32.56 0.09
CA GLN A 233 48.52 -33.54 0.44
C GLN A 233 48.40 -34.75 -0.49
#